data_AF-A0A1H9SZ65-F1
#
_entry.id   AF-A0A1H9SZ65-F1
#
_cell.length_a   1.000
_cell.length_b   1.000
_cell.length_c   1.000
_cell.angle_alpha   90.00
_cell.angle_beta   90.00
_cell.angle_gamma   90.00
#
_symmetry.space_group_name_H-M   'P 1'
#
loop_
_entity.id
_entity.type
_entity.pdbx_description
1 polymer ?
#
loop_
_entity_poly.entity_id
_entity_poly.type
_entity_poly.pdbx_seq_one_letter_code
_entity_poly.pdbx_strand_id
1 'polypeptide(L)'
;MTIKEFSNLCGCNPQTIRYYDRMNLLKPVKVDDWTGYRFYDEEQALDFVKIKNLQTAGFSIDEIKGLLNANDEAIYNAFSQKIKEQEEHLKKMIEIRESYQNEITMIKNKIRELHSSIKNSMETYSPAEEFGISTEEYNEIVKNLDACFNEFLKDEDISESKLKNHSATNNKKVEKEFNECLSNPDLENIFETHGWKNVKDFYSDMPEVSDGEEYYYLFKLDDEKNSNTAFTNTFIGIQCLRNQDKAIHLQCKVIRSDDDQNHFWLLRKKK
;
A
#
# COMPACT_ATOMS: atom_id res chain seq x y z
N MET A 1 -16.22 -2.97 -53.29
CA MET A 1 -16.04 -4.23 -52.51
C MET A 1 -16.96 -4.24 -51.29
N THR A 2 -17.39 -5.42 -50.83
CA THR A 2 -18.20 -5.57 -49.62
C THR A 2 -17.39 -5.21 -48.36
N ILE A 3 -18.07 -4.91 -47.26
CA ILE A 3 -17.39 -4.62 -45.98
C ILE A 3 -16.43 -5.73 -45.52
N LYS A 4 -16.71 -7.00 -45.84
CA LYS A 4 -15.85 -8.15 -45.48
C LYS A 4 -14.57 -8.16 -46.30
N GLU A 5 -14.68 -7.87 -47.60
CA GLU A 5 -13.53 -7.78 -48.49
C GLU A 5 -12.67 -6.56 -48.14
N PHE A 6 -13.30 -5.41 -47.89
CA PHE A 6 -12.59 -4.19 -47.48
C PHE A 6 -11.90 -4.34 -46.12
N SER A 7 -12.56 -4.97 -45.14
CA SER A 7 -11.94 -5.20 -43.84
C SER A 7 -10.73 -6.14 -43.93
N ASN A 8 -10.79 -7.14 -44.82
CA ASN A 8 -9.65 -8.03 -45.08
C ASN A 8 -8.50 -7.29 -45.74
N LEU A 9 -8.77 -6.42 -46.73
CA LEU A 9 -7.78 -5.55 -47.36
C LEU A 9 -7.09 -4.65 -46.32
N CYS A 10 -7.85 -4.05 -45.43
CA CYS A 10 -7.35 -3.17 -44.37
C CYS A 10 -6.80 -3.91 -43.14
N GLY A 11 -6.79 -5.24 -43.13
CA GLY A 11 -6.29 -6.05 -42.00
C GLY A 11 -7.05 -5.83 -40.69
N CYS A 12 -8.36 -5.60 -40.74
CA CYS A 12 -9.17 -5.32 -39.56
C CYS A 12 -10.48 -6.13 -39.51
N ASN A 13 -11.16 -6.10 -38.37
CA ASN A 13 -12.50 -6.68 -38.24
C ASN A 13 -13.53 -5.80 -38.98
N PRO A 14 -14.51 -6.38 -39.72
CA PRO A 14 -15.66 -5.65 -40.26
C PRO A 14 -16.36 -4.70 -39.27
N GLN A 15 -16.36 -5.02 -37.97
CA GLN A 15 -16.91 -4.15 -36.94
C GLN A 15 -16.17 -2.82 -36.80
N THR A 16 -14.86 -2.77 -37.04
CA THR A 16 -14.07 -1.53 -37.05
C THR A 16 -14.56 -0.60 -38.15
N ILE A 17 -14.81 -1.13 -39.35
CA ILE A 17 -15.32 -0.35 -40.49
C ILE A 17 -16.75 0.13 -40.20
N ARG A 18 -17.62 -0.71 -39.61
CA ARG A 18 -18.95 -0.28 -39.16
C ARG A 18 -18.88 0.82 -38.11
N TYR A 19 -17.92 0.73 -37.20
CA TYR A 19 -17.70 1.75 -36.18
C TYR A 19 -17.27 3.08 -36.82
N TYR A 20 -16.32 3.07 -37.76
CA TYR A 20 -15.91 4.28 -38.47
C TYR A 20 -17.03 4.90 -39.32
N ASP A 21 -17.88 4.09 -39.94
CA ASP A 21 -19.10 4.60 -40.59
C ASP A 21 -20.00 5.30 -39.56
N ARG A 22 -20.33 4.64 -38.44
CA ARG A 22 -21.16 5.24 -37.37
C ARG A 22 -20.59 6.54 -36.81
N MET A 23 -19.25 6.63 -36.71
CA MET A 23 -18.56 7.81 -36.22
C MET A 23 -18.34 8.87 -37.30
N ASN A 24 -18.82 8.69 -38.54
CA ASN A 24 -18.59 9.59 -39.68
C ASN A 24 -17.10 9.81 -40.01
N LEU A 25 -16.28 8.78 -39.78
CA LEU A 25 -14.85 8.78 -40.13
C LEU A 25 -14.59 8.14 -41.51
N LEU A 26 -15.29 7.06 -41.83
CA LEU A 26 -15.14 6.35 -43.10
C LEU A 26 -16.50 5.87 -43.59
N LYS A 27 -17.10 6.63 -44.50
CA LYS A 27 -18.42 6.32 -45.07
C LYS A 27 -18.31 5.34 -46.24
N PRO A 28 -19.23 4.37 -46.37
CA PRO A 28 -19.31 3.57 -47.58
C PRO A 28 -19.63 4.46 -48.79
N VAL A 29 -19.06 4.14 -49.95
CA VAL A 29 -19.38 4.82 -51.22
C VAL A 29 -20.82 4.53 -51.64
N LYS A 30 -21.32 3.34 -51.30
CA LYS A 30 -22.69 2.93 -51.58
C LYS A 30 -23.26 2.09 -50.44
N VAL A 31 -24.53 2.36 -50.12
CA VAL A 31 -25.37 1.48 -49.30
C VAL A 31 -26.49 0.96 -50.20
N ASP A 32 -26.72 -0.35 -50.18
CA ASP A 32 -27.84 -0.96 -50.90
C ASP A 32 -29.14 -0.74 -50.13
N ASP A 33 -30.12 -0.08 -50.77
CA ASP A 33 -31.36 0.35 -50.11
C ASP A 33 -32.28 -0.82 -49.69
N TRP A 34 -32.17 -1.98 -50.36
CA TRP A 34 -33.03 -3.13 -50.13
C TRP A 34 -32.48 -4.07 -49.06
N THR A 35 -31.16 -4.23 -49.03
CA THR A 35 -30.47 -5.22 -48.20
C THR A 35 -29.64 -4.58 -47.07
N GLY A 36 -29.37 -3.27 -47.14
CA GLY A 36 -28.54 -2.55 -46.18
C GLY A 36 -27.04 -2.86 -46.27
N TYR A 37 -26.61 -3.58 -47.32
CA TYR A 37 -25.20 -3.91 -47.54
C TYR A 37 -24.39 -2.65 -47.86
N ARG A 38 -23.18 -2.59 -47.31
CA ARG A 38 -22.25 -1.46 -47.47
C ARG A 38 -21.12 -1.85 -48.40
N PHE A 39 -20.82 -0.95 -49.33
CA PHE A 39 -19.76 -1.09 -50.31
C PHE A 39 -18.76 0.06 -50.18
N TYR A 40 -17.49 -0.31 -50.23
CA TYR A 40 -16.34 0.58 -50.13
C TYR A 40 -15.49 0.44 -51.40
N ASP A 41 -14.77 1.49 -51.75
CA ASP A 41 -13.79 1.47 -52.85
C ASP A 41 -12.37 1.25 -52.33
N GLU A 42 -11.50 0.75 -53.20
CA GLU A 42 -10.11 0.43 -52.82
C GLU A 42 -9.33 1.69 -52.38
N GLU A 43 -9.58 2.83 -53.02
CA GLU A 43 -8.95 4.12 -52.69
C GLU A 43 -9.22 4.55 -51.23
N GLN A 44 -10.36 4.16 -50.67
CA GLN A 44 -10.70 4.44 -49.26
C GLN A 44 -9.80 3.71 -48.25
N ALA A 45 -8.98 2.75 -48.70
CA ALA A 45 -7.97 2.13 -47.85
C ALA A 45 -6.91 3.14 -47.39
N LEU A 46 -6.61 4.17 -48.19
CA LEU A 46 -5.69 5.25 -47.79
C LEU A 46 -6.27 6.08 -46.64
N ASP A 47 -7.56 6.41 -46.69
CA ASP A 47 -8.26 7.08 -45.60
C ASP A 47 -8.26 6.23 -44.33
N PHE A 48 -8.48 4.92 -44.46
CA PHE A 48 -8.39 3.99 -43.33
C PHE A 48 -7.01 4.02 -42.67
N VAL A 49 -5.93 3.97 -43.47
CA VAL A 49 -4.55 4.06 -42.95
C VAL A 49 -4.31 5.40 -42.25
N LYS A 50 -4.78 6.52 -42.83
CA LYS A 50 -4.68 7.85 -42.23
C LYS A 50 -5.40 7.91 -40.87
N ILE A 51 -6.63 7.40 -40.78
CA ILE A 51 -7.39 7.30 -39.52
C ILE A 51 -6.58 6.50 -38.48
N LYS A 52 -6.02 5.35 -38.88
CA LYS A 52 -5.26 4.49 -37.97
C LYS A 52 -3.97 5.12 -37.46
N ASN A 53 -3.25 5.86 -38.30
CA ASN A 53 -2.04 6.56 -37.88
C ASN A 53 -2.36 7.65 -36.87
N LEU A 54 -3.41 8.44 -37.10
CA LEU A 54 -3.86 9.47 -36.15
C LEU A 54 -4.35 8.86 -34.83
N GLN A 55 -5.08 7.75 -34.87
CA GLN A 55 -5.47 7.04 -33.63
C GLN A 55 -4.26 6.56 -32.84
N THR A 56 -3.27 5.96 -33.52
CA THR A 56 -2.03 5.48 -32.89
C THR A 56 -1.24 6.63 -32.26
N ALA A 57 -1.25 7.81 -32.89
CA ALA A 57 -0.63 9.02 -32.35
C ALA A 57 -1.39 9.64 -31.16
N GLY A 58 -2.53 9.07 -30.76
CA GLY A 58 -3.30 9.50 -29.59
C GLY A 58 -4.33 10.59 -29.87
N PHE A 59 -4.69 10.83 -31.13
CA PHE A 59 -5.82 11.70 -31.47
C PHE A 59 -7.15 10.98 -31.21
N SER A 60 -8.09 11.71 -30.60
CA SER A 60 -9.47 11.30 -30.41
C SER A 60 -10.24 11.23 -31.74
N ILE A 61 -11.35 10.50 -31.73
CA ILE A 61 -12.23 10.36 -32.90
C ILE A 61 -12.70 11.72 -33.43
N ASP A 62 -12.96 12.68 -32.55
CA ASP A 62 -13.44 14.01 -32.94
C ASP A 62 -12.32 14.88 -33.53
N GLU A 63 -11.10 14.82 -32.98
CA GLU A 63 -9.92 15.47 -33.58
C GLU A 63 -9.65 14.90 -34.99
N ILE A 64 -9.73 13.58 -35.15
CA ILE A 64 -9.46 12.91 -36.43
C ILE A 64 -10.43 13.40 -37.52
N LYS A 65 -11.72 13.58 -37.23
CA LYS A 65 -12.70 14.08 -38.22
C LYS A 65 -12.27 15.42 -38.82
N GLY A 66 -11.71 16.31 -38.00
CA GLY A 66 -11.19 17.60 -38.47
C GLY A 66 -9.93 17.45 -39.33
N LEU A 67 -9.10 16.44 -39.06
CA LEU A 67 -7.81 16.24 -39.71
C LEU A 67 -7.86 15.43 -41.02
N LEU A 68 -8.93 14.66 -41.26
CA LEU A 68 -9.04 13.85 -42.48
C LEU A 68 -9.02 14.69 -43.76
N ASN A 69 -9.72 15.83 -43.73
CA ASN A 69 -9.82 16.77 -44.87
C ASN A 69 -8.92 18.00 -44.73
N ALA A 70 -8.05 18.02 -43.72
CA ALA A 70 -7.12 19.13 -43.48
C ALA A 70 -5.94 19.06 -44.45
N ASN A 71 -5.34 20.22 -44.73
CA ASN A 71 -4.10 20.30 -45.51
C ASN A 71 -2.89 19.82 -44.68
N ASP A 72 -1.77 19.56 -45.35
CA ASP A 72 -0.56 19.01 -44.72
C ASP A 72 -0.03 19.91 -43.59
N GLU A 73 -0.14 21.23 -43.73
CA GLU A 73 0.28 22.19 -42.71
C GLU A 73 -0.57 22.08 -41.43
N ALA A 74 -1.89 21.99 -41.55
CA ALA A 74 -2.78 21.81 -40.41
C ALA A 74 -2.55 20.46 -39.71
N ILE A 75 -2.29 19.40 -40.48
CA ILE A 75 -1.93 18.09 -39.93
C ILE A 75 -0.61 18.18 -39.16
N TYR A 76 0.42 18.78 -39.77
CA TYR A 76 1.72 18.97 -39.13
C TYR A 76 1.59 19.73 -37.80
N ASN A 77 0.88 20.86 -37.80
CA ASN A 77 0.66 21.67 -36.60
C ASN A 77 -0.10 20.90 -35.52
N ALA A 78 -1.09 20.09 -35.89
CA ALA A 78 -1.82 19.24 -34.94
C ALA A 78 -0.90 18.20 -34.29
N PHE A 79 0.01 17.57 -35.05
CA PHE A 79 1.03 16.67 -34.51
C PHE A 79 2.01 17.39 -33.59
N SER A 80 2.52 18.57 -33.97
CA SER A 80 3.41 19.36 -33.13
C SER A 80 2.75 19.73 -31.79
N GLN A 81 1.47 20.10 -31.82
CA GLN A 81 0.71 20.36 -30.60
C GLN A 81 0.55 19.10 -29.76
N LYS A 82 0.19 17.96 -30.36
CA LYS A 82 -0.01 16.70 -29.64
C LYS A 82 1.26 16.20 -28.96
N ILE A 83 2.40 16.31 -29.65
CA ILE A 83 3.72 15.98 -29.09
C ILE A 83 4.00 16.85 -27.86
N LYS A 84 3.81 18.17 -27.98
CA LYS A 84 4.02 19.10 -26.87
C LYS A 84 3.13 18.78 -25.66
N GLU A 85 1.84 18.50 -25.89
CA GLU A 85 0.90 18.09 -24.83
C GLU A 85 1.35 16.81 -24.13
N GLN A 86 1.83 15.82 -24.90
CA GLN A 86 2.35 14.56 -24.35
C GLN A 86 3.66 14.75 -23.58
N GLU A 87 4.57 15.59 -24.04
CA GLU A 87 5.80 15.95 -23.33
C GLU A 87 5.50 16.66 -22.00
N GLU A 88 4.55 17.60 -22.00
CA GLU A 88 4.10 18.27 -20.77
C GLU A 88 3.45 17.29 -19.79
N HIS A 89 2.64 16.35 -20.29
CA HIS A 89 2.04 15.31 -19.46
C HIS A 89 3.09 14.37 -18.87
N LEU A 90 4.07 13.94 -19.68
CA LEU A 90 5.18 13.11 -19.23
C LEU A 90 5.99 13.82 -18.14
N LYS A 91 6.28 15.11 -18.33
CA LYS A 91 6.98 15.94 -17.34
C LYS A 91 6.24 15.95 -16.00
N LYS A 92 4.93 16.20 -16.02
CA LYS A 92 4.09 16.17 -14.79
C LYS A 92 4.12 14.80 -14.11
N MET A 93 4.05 13.71 -14.88
CA MET A 93 4.12 12.36 -14.32
C MET A 93 5.48 12.10 -13.63
N ILE A 94 6.57 12.59 -14.21
CA ILE A 94 7.91 12.50 -13.60
C ILE A 94 7.96 13.30 -12.29
N GLU A 95 7.46 14.53 -12.29
CA GLU A 95 7.41 15.38 -11.09
C GLU A 95 6.62 14.72 -9.95
N ILE A 96 5.45 14.13 -10.26
CA ILE A 96 4.64 13.39 -9.29
C ILE A 96 5.41 12.19 -8.73
N ARG A 97 6.07 11.40 -9.60
CA ARG A 97 6.88 10.25 -9.18
C ARG A 97 8.01 10.68 -8.24
N GLU A 98 8.70 11.75 -8.56
CA GLU A 98 9.79 12.30 -7.73
C GLU A 98 9.26 12.78 -6.36
N SER A 99 8.08 13.41 -6.32
CA SER A 99 7.42 13.78 -5.07
C SER A 99 7.17 12.57 -4.18
N TYR A 100 6.61 11.49 -4.72
CA TYR A 100 6.40 10.25 -3.96
C TYR A 100 7.71 9.64 -3.47
N GLN A 101 8.76 9.61 -4.31
CA GLN A 101 10.07 9.11 -3.90
C GLN A 101 10.66 9.93 -2.74
N ASN A 102 10.47 11.25 -2.75
CA ASN A 102 10.89 12.12 -1.65
C ASN A 102 10.10 11.83 -0.36
N GLU A 103 8.78 11.68 -0.44
CA GLU A 103 7.93 11.32 0.71
C GLU A 103 8.33 9.98 1.32
N ILE A 104 8.53 8.96 0.48
CA ILE A 104 9.03 7.65 0.89
C ILE A 104 10.37 7.77 1.62
N THR A 105 11.29 8.56 1.08
CA THR A 105 12.62 8.76 1.66
C THR A 105 12.51 9.45 3.02
N MET A 106 11.65 10.47 3.15
CA MET A 106 11.38 11.12 4.43
C MET A 106 10.80 10.14 5.47
N ILE A 107 9.87 9.27 5.06
CA ILE A 107 9.30 8.24 5.95
C ILE A 107 10.40 7.26 6.38
N LYS A 108 11.22 6.77 5.45
CA LYS A 108 12.37 5.89 5.77
C LYS A 108 13.32 6.55 6.76
N ASN A 109 13.63 7.84 6.58
CA ASN A 109 14.48 8.59 7.52
C ASN A 109 13.85 8.69 8.92
N LYS A 110 12.56 9.02 9.02
CA LYS A 110 11.84 9.05 10.31
C LYS A 110 11.84 7.69 11.01
N ILE A 111 11.66 6.61 10.26
CA ILE A 111 11.72 5.25 10.82
C ILE A 111 13.13 4.96 11.35
N ARG A 112 14.19 5.36 10.64
CA ARG A 112 15.57 5.23 11.13
C ARG A 112 15.81 6.03 12.41
N GLU A 113 15.34 7.28 12.46
CA GLU A 113 15.46 8.12 13.66
C GLU A 113 14.73 7.50 14.87
N LEU A 114 13.49 7.02 14.66
CA LEU A 114 12.73 6.30 15.69
C LEU A 114 13.45 5.04 16.14
N HIS A 115 13.98 4.25 15.21
CA HIS A 115 14.74 3.04 15.52
C HIS A 115 15.98 3.36 16.36
N SER A 116 16.77 4.37 15.98
CA SER A 116 17.93 4.82 16.77
C SER A 116 17.52 5.28 18.16
N SER A 117 16.41 6.01 18.28
CA SER A 117 15.89 6.45 19.59
C SER A 117 15.51 5.26 20.48
N ILE A 118 14.81 4.27 19.92
CA ILE A 118 14.42 3.04 20.63
C ILE A 118 15.68 2.28 21.07
N LYS A 119 16.62 2.06 20.16
CA LYS A 119 17.87 1.35 20.44
C LYS A 119 18.65 1.99 21.58
N ASN A 120 18.86 3.31 21.54
CA ASN A 120 19.55 4.04 22.60
C ASN A 120 18.82 3.93 23.96
N SER A 121 17.48 3.96 23.95
CA SER A 121 16.69 3.77 25.18
C SER A 121 16.87 2.36 25.75
N MET A 122 17.02 1.35 24.89
CA MET A 122 17.23 -0.03 25.31
C MET A 122 18.66 -0.26 25.80
N GLU A 123 19.68 0.28 25.14
CA GLU A 123 21.09 0.12 25.55
C GLU A 123 21.38 0.71 26.94
N THR A 124 20.59 1.69 27.38
CA THR A 124 20.72 2.32 28.71
C THR A 124 19.79 1.72 29.77
N TYR A 125 18.95 0.74 29.40
CA TYR A 125 17.97 0.11 30.27
C TYR A 125 18.52 -1.14 30.97
N SER A 126 18.22 -1.29 32.26
CA SER A 126 18.59 -2.48 33.04
C SER A 126 17.36 -3.37 33.24
N PRO A 127 17.24 -4.50 32.52
CA PRO A 127 16.02 -5.32 32.54
C PRO A 127 15.99 -6.33 33.70
N ALA A 128 17.10 -6.53 34.42
CA ALA A 128 17.24 -7.62 35.40
C ALA A 128 16.25 -7.49 36.56
N GLU A 129 16.04 -6.28 37.08
CA GLU A 129 15.10 -6.07 38.19
C GLU A 129 13.64 -6.19 37.75
N GLU A 130 13.30 -5.69 36.55
CA GLU A 130 11.92 -5.63 36.06
C GLU A 130 11.45 -6.97 35.47
N PHE A 131 12.27 -7.58 34.63
CA PHE A 131 11.91 -8.77 33.85
C PHE A 131 12.59 -10.05 34.33
N GLY A 132 13.63 -9.95 35.16
CA GLY A 132 14.36 -11.13 35.65
C GLY A 132 15.16 -11.86 34.57
N ILE A 133 15.51 -11.18 33.47
CA ILE A 133 16.28 -11.75 32.35
C ILE A 133 17.77 -11.44 32.48
N SER A 134 18.61 -12.29 31.87
CA SER A 134 20.06 -12.05 31.85
C SER A 134 20.45 -10.97 30.85
N THR A 135 21.68 -10.44 31.00
CA THR A 135 22.26 -9.48 30.04
C THR A 135 22.42 -10.12 28.66
N GLU A 136 22.73 -11.41 28.59
CA GLU A 136 22.85 -12.16 27.34
C GLU A 136 21.50 -12.26 26.62
N GLU A 137 20.44 -12.65 27.34
CA GLU A 137 19.08 -12.70 26.79
C GLU A 137 18.62 -11.32 26.31
N TYR A 138 18.95 -10.26 27.06
CA TYR A 138 18.60 -8.91 26.67
C TYR A 138 19.31 -8.43 25.41
N ASN A 139 20.62 -8.71 25.29
CA ASN A 139 21.39 -8.35 24.10
C ASN A 139 20.87 -9.08 22.86
N GLU A 140 20.39 -10.31 23.00
CA GLU A 140 19.74 -11.05 21.92
C GLU A 140 18.44 -10.37 21.48
N ILE A 141 17.61 -9.91 22.43
CA ILE A 141 16.40 -9.12 22.13
C ILE A 141 16.74 -7.86 21.33
N VAL A 142 17.71 -7.06 21.80
CA VAL A 142 18.13 -5.82 21.12
C VAL A 142 18.64 -6.11 19.71
N LYS A 143 19.43 -7.18 19.55
CA LYS A 143 19.94 -7.61 18.24
C LYS A 143 18.82 -8.04 17.29
N ASN A 144 17.84 -8.81 17.77
CA ASN A 144 16.70 -9.25 16.97
C ASN A 144 15.82 -8.07 16.54
N LEU A 145 15.63 -7.09 17.42
CA LEU A 145 14.93 -5.85 17.10
C LEU A 145 15.67 -5.07 16.00
N ASP A 146 16.99 -4.86 16.14
CA ASP A 146 17.82 -4.18 15.14
C ASP A 146 17.79 -4.90 13.78
N ALA A 147 17.84 -6.24 13.78
CA ALA A 147 17.73 -7.05 12.58
C ALA A 147 16.36 -6.88 11.89
N CYS A 148 15.27 -6.89 12.65
CA CYS A 148 13.91 -6.70 12.14
C CYS A 148 13.73 -5.32 11.48
N PHE A 149 14.20 -4.26 12.13
CA PHE A 149 14.17 -2.91 11.56
C PHE A 149 15.01 -2.80 10.28
N ASN A 150 16.21 -3.39 10.27
CA ASN A 150 17.07 -3.39 9.10
C ASN A 150 16.46 -4.17 7.93
N GLU A 151 15.79 -5.29 8.18
CA GLU A 151 15.07 -6.05 7.17
C GLU A 151 13.91 -5.25 6.57
N PHE A 152 13.12 -4.57 7.40
CA PHE A 152 12.03 -3.70 6.95
C PHE A 152 12.53 -2.56 6.04
N LEU A 153 13.74 -2.05 6.28
CA LEU A 153 14.32 -0.94 5.53
C LEU A 153 15.09 -1.36 4.26
N LYS A 154 15.43 -2.65 4.11
CA LYS A 154 16.24 -3.20 3.00
C LYS A 154 15.53 -3.25 1.63
N ASP A 155 14.22 -3.05 1.57
CA ASP A 155 13.52 -2.99 0.28
C ASP A 155 13.94 -1.72 -0.49
N GLU A 156 14.94 -1.88 -1.36
CA GLU A 156 15.53 -0.83 -2.21
C GLU A 156 14.57 -0.35 -3.31
N ASP A 157 13.54 -1.11 -3.65
CA ASP A 157 12.50 -0.66 -4.56
C ASP A 157 11.13 -0.96 -3.96
N ILE A 158 10.31 0.08 -3.83
CA ILE A 158 8.87 -0.10 -3.66
C ILE A 158 8.34 -0.60 -5.01
N SER A 159 8.56 -1.89 -5.26
CA SER A 159 7.65 -2.64 -6.12
C SER A 159 6.32 -2.72 -5.37
N GLU A 160 5.22 -2.51 -6.10
CA GLU A 160 3.84 -2.37 -5.63
C GLU A 160 3.30 -3.48 -4.70
N SER A 161 4.09 -4.51 -4.40
CA SER A 161 3.66 -5.74 -3.74
C SER A 161 3.51 -5.67 -2.22
N LYS A 162 4.16 -4.72 -1.51
CA LYS A 162 4.14 -4.70 -0.03
C LYS A 162 3.24 -3.63 0.62
N LEU A 163 2.76 -2.65 -0.15
CA LEU A 163 1.81 -1.62 0.34
C LEU A 163 0.41 -2.17 0.68
N LYS A 164 0.12 -3.44 0.34
CA LYS A 164 -1.16 -4.08 0.70
C LYS A 164 -1.23 -4.63 2.12
N ASN A 165 -0.11 -4.78 2.83
CA ASN A 165 -0.10 -5.55 4.09
C ASN A 165 0.12 -4.74 5.36
N HIS A 166 0.42 -3.45 5.29
CA HIS A 166 0.43 -2.60 6.47
C HIS A 166 -0.48 -1.43 6.15
N SER A 167 -1.78 -1.63 6.39
CA SER A 167 -2.71 -0.54 6.46
C SER A 167 -2.09 0.52 7.35
N ALA A 168 -1.92 1.72 6.80
CA ALA A 168 -1.87 2.94 7.57
C ALA A 168 -3.22 3.03 8.30
N THR A 169 -3.34 2.27 9.38
CA THR A 169 -4.45 2.35 10.30
C THR A 169 -4.24 3.69 10.98
N ASN A 170 -5.00 4.67 10.52
CA ASN A 170 -5.12 6.01 11.07
C ASN A 170 -4.86 5.95 12.59
N ASN A 171 -3.79 6.58 13.11
CA ASN A 171 -3.39 6.44 14.53
C ASN A 171 -4.57 6.67 15.49
N LYS A 172 -5.51 7.54 15.11
CA LYS A 172 -6.76 7.78 15.85
C LYS A 172 -7.70 6.57 15.94
N LYS A 173 -7.74 5.73 14.91
CA LYS A 173 -8.55 4.49 14.88
C LYS A 173 -7.89 3.41 15.75
N VAL A 174 -6.57 3.24 15.67
CA VAL A 174 -5.80 2.32 16.53
C VAL A 174 -5.90 2.72 17.99
N GLU A 175 -5.74 4.02 18.30
CA GLU A 175 -5.89 4.54 19.65
C GLU A 175 -7.29 4.29 20.20
N LYS A 176 -8.33 4.49 19.39
CA LYS A 176 -9.73 4.27 19.77
C LYS A 176 -10.04 2.78 19.99
N GLU A 177 -9.63 1.91 19.07
CA GLU A 177 -9.80 0.45 19.19
C GLU A 177 -9.16 -0.09 20.47
N PHE A 178 -7.99 0.43 20.85
CA PHE A 178 -7.34 0.03 22.08
C PHE A 178 -7.93 0.65 23.36
N ASN A 179 -8.43 1.89 23.30
CA ASN A 179 -9.11 2.49 24.46
C ASN A 179 -10.41 1.73 24.79
N GLU A 180 -11.00 1.09 23.79
CA GLU A 180 -12.21 0.29 23.91
C GLU A 180 -11.90 -1.23 24.06
N CYS A 181 -10.63 -1.68 24.08
CA CYS A 181 -10.26 -3.10 24.13
C CYS A 181 -10.93 -3.88 25.28
N LEU A 182 -10.97 -3.30 26.48
CA LEU A 182 -11.62 -3.93 27.65
C LEU A 182 -13.15 -3.98 27.53
N SER A 183 -13.73 -3.14 26.67
CA SER A 183 -15.17 -3.11 26.37
C SER A 183 -15.50 -3.80 25.03
N ASN A 184 -14.49 -4.35 24.33
CA ASN A 184 -14.66 -4.93 23.02
C ASN A 184 -15.23 -6.36 23.15
N PRO A 185 -16.43 -6.64 22.62
CA PRO A 185 -17.05 -7.96 22.73
C PRO A 185 -16.29 -9.06 21.97
N ASP A 186 -15.48 -8.70 20.98
CA ASP A 186 -14.69 -9.63 20.16
C ASP A 186 -13.38 -10.04 20.85
N LEU A 187 -13.03 -9.41 21.97
CA LEU A 187 -11.88 -9.77 22.79
C LEU A 187 -12.32 -10.54 24.03
N GLU A 188 -11.54 -11.54 24.39
CA GLU A 188 -11.67 -12.32 25.61
C GLU A 188 -10.50 -11.98 26.52
N ASN A 189 -10.79 -11.53 27.74
CA ASN A 189 -9.76 -11.39 28.77
C ASN A 189 -9.37 -12.78 29.28
N ILE A 190 -8.13 -13.18 29.03
CA ILE A 190 -7.62 -14.49 29.41
C ILE A 190 -6.68 -14.43 30.61
N PHE A 191 -6.17 -13.24 30.97
CA PHE A 191 -5.36 -13.02 32.16
C PHE A 191 -5.31 -11.54 32.53
N GLU A 192 -5.39 -11.24 33.83
CA GLU A 192 -5.21 -9.90 34.35
C GLU A 192 -4.49 -9.91 35.70
N THR A 193 -3.74 -8.84 35.98
CA THR A 193 -3.07 -8.63 37.27
C THR A 193 -2.91 -7.14 37.56
N HIS A 194 -2.93 -6.79 38.84
CA HIS A 194 -3.01 -5.41 39.33
C HIS A 194 -2.11 -5.20 40.54
N GLY A 195 -1.61 -3.98 40.73
CA GLY A 195 -0.78 -3.60 41.87
C GLY A 195 0.59 -4.27 41.90
N TRP A 196 1.08 -4.76 40.76
CA TRP A 196 2.37 -5.43 40.65
C TRP A 196 3.54 -4.43 40.59
N LYS A 197 4.70 -4.84 41.10
CA LYS A 197 5.91 -4.01 41.11
C LYS A 197 6.83 -4.32 39.95
N ASN A 198 7.07 -5.57 39.60
CA ASN A 198 7.93 -5.94 38.47
C ASN A 198 7.22 -7.01 37.62
N VAL A 199 7.44 -6.98 36.30
CA VAL A 199 6.86 -7.99 35.39
C VAL A 199 7.24 -9.42 35.78
N LYS A 200 8.46 -9.65 36.27
CA LYS A 200 8.92 -10.97 36.75
C LYS A 200 8.03 -11.55 37.87
N ASP A 201 7.30 -10.72 38.59
CA ASP A 201 6.49 -11.12 39.75
C ASP A 201 5.23 -11.88 39.32
N PHE A 202 4.75 -11.69 38.08
CA PHE A 202 3.54 -12.34 37.56
C PHE A 202 3.75 -13.06 36.22
N TYR A 203 4.91 -12.89 35.57
CA TYR A 203 5.12 -13.39 34.22
C TYR A 203 4.87 -14.91 34.11
N SER A 204 5.30 -15.69 35.10
CA SER A 204 5.12 -17.15 35.14
C SER A 204 3.65 -17.59 35.16
N ASP A 205 2.75 -16.71 35.56
CA ASP A 205 1.34 -17.00 35.73
C ASP A 205 0.55 -16.72 34.44
N MET A 206 1.19 -16.07 33.45
CA MET A 206 0.55 -15.79 32.17
C MET A 206 0.29 -17.08 31.38
N PRO A 207 -0.90 -17.22 30.77
CA PRO A 207 -1.21 -18.33 29.87
C PRO A 207 -0.24 -18.41 28.69
N GLU A 208 0.08 -19.63 28.26
CA GLU A 208 0.81 -19.82 27.01
C GLU A 208 -0.01 -19.37 25.81
N VAL A 209 0.64 -18.62 24.92
CA VAL A 209 0.07 -18.20 23.64
C VAL A 209 0.04 -19.36 22.65
N SER A 210 -1.08 -19.50 21.94
CA SER A 210 -1.33 -20.53 20.93
C SER A 210 -0.94 -20.06 19.53
N ASP A 211 -0.55 -21.00 18.68
CA ASP A 211 -0.14 -20.73 17.30
C ASP A 211 -1.34 -20.24 16.45
N GLY A 212 -1.11 -19.20 15.64
CA GLY A 212 -2.11 -18.61 14.75
C GLY A 212 -3.21 -17.79 15.43
N GLU A 213 -3.08 -17.45 16.71
CA GLU A 213 -4.03 -16.57 17.42
C GLU A 213 -3.51 -15.13 17.53
N GLU A 214 -4.44 -14.18 17.68
CA GLU A 214 -4.13 -12.75 17.87
C GLU A 214 -4.26 -12.39 19.36
N TYR A 215 -3.18 -11.84 19.93
CA TYR A 215 -3.12 -11.45 21.35
C TYR A 215 -2.87 -9.94 21.51
N TYR A 216 -3.50 -9.38 22.52
CA TYR A 216 -3.44 -7.97 22.88
C TYR A 216 -2.93 -7.84 24.32
N TYR A 217 -1.80 -7.18 24.49
CA TYR A 217 -1.18 -6.85 25.77
C TYR A 217 -1.53 -5.39 26.09
N LEU A 218 -2.28 -5.18 27.17
CA LEU A 218 -2.63 -3.84 27.63
C LEU A 218 -1.98 -3.60 29.00
N PHE A 219 -1.14 -2.57 29.06
CA PHE A 219 -0.56 -2.09 30.30
C PHE A 219 -1.15 -0.72 30.66
N LYS A 220 -1.63 -0.57 31.90
CA LYS A 220 -1.79 0.74 32.55
C LYS A 220 -0.65 0.87 33.55
N LEU A 221 0.27 1.81 33.33
CA LEU A 221 1.48 1.93 34.14
C LEU A 221 1.53 3.26 34.89
N ASP A 222 2.22 3.26 36.03
CA ASP A 222 2.65 4.48 36.71
C ASP A 222 3.50 5.39 35.79
N ASP A 223 3.65 6.67 36.17
CA ASP A 223 4.36 7.65 35.35
C ASP A 223 5.84 7.28 35.10
N GLU A 224 6.49 6.63 36.06
CA GLU A 224 7.89 6.21 35.96
C GLU A 224 8.06 5.20 34.83
N LYS A 225 7.26 4.14 34.81
CA LYS A 225 7.33 3.09 33.78
C LYS A 225 6.69 3.47 32.46
N ASN A 226 5.58 4.22 32.48
CA ASN A 226 4.89 4.67 31.28
C ASN A 226 5.78 5.57 30.40
N SER A 227 6.70 6.34 31.01
CA SER A 227 7.63 7.21 30.28
C SER A 227 8.75 6.45 29.54
N ASN A 228 8.92 5.15 29.81
CA ASN A 228 10.07 4.38 29.36
C ASN A 228 9.74 3.48 28.17
N THR A 229 10.12 3.90 26.96
CA THR A 229 9.96 3.10 25.74
C THR A 229 10.72 1.77 25.78
N ALA A 230 11.81 1.68 26.55
CA ALA A 230 12.57 0.45 26.67
C ALA A 230 11.78 -0.66 27.39
N PHE A 231 10.90 -0.32 28.34
CA PHE A 231 10.05 -1.29 29.02
C PHE A 231 9.21 -2.09 28.01
N THR A 232 8.44 -1.40 27.18
CA THR A 232 7.53 -2.02 26.21
C THR A 232 8.28 -2.82 25.16
N ASN A 233 9.37 -2.26 24.62
CA ASN A 233 10.19 -2.96 23.62
C ASN A 233 10.87 -4.20 24.21
N THR A 234 11.28 -4.15 25.48
CA THR A 234 11.83 -5.32 26.18
C THR A 234 10.76 -6.39 26.37
N PHE A 235 9.57 -6.02 26.84
CA PHE A 235 8.47 -6.96 27.02
C PHE A 235 8.09 -7.66 25.71
N ILE A 236 7.90 -6.89 24.62
CA ILE A 236 7.62 -7.46 23.29
C ILE A 236 8.77 -8.34 22.81
N GLY A 237 10.01 -7.90 23.01
CA GLY A 237 11.19 -8.69 22.70
C GLY A 237 11.22 -10.05 23.39
N ILE A 238 10.84 -10.09 24.67
CA ILE A 238 10.70 -11.35 25.44
C ILE A 238 9.61 -12.22 24.82
N GLN A 239 8.44 -11.66 24.47
CA GLN A 239 7.36 -12.43 23.85
C GLN A 239 7.78 -13.02 22.50
N CYS A 240 8.48 -12.24 21.67
CA CYS A 240 9.02 -12.71 20.39
C CYS A 240 10.06 -13.81 20.58
N LEU A 241 11.03 -13.61 21.49
CA LEU A 241 12.11 -14.58 21.75
C LEU A 241 11.58 -15.91 22.30
N ARG A 242 10.58 -15.88 23.20
CA ARG A 242 10.01 -17.09 23.81
C ARG A 242 9.03 -17.83 22.91
N ASN A 243 8.59 -17.21 21.80
CA ASN A 243 7.62 -17.80 20.89
C ASN A 243 8.07 -17.76 19.42
N GLN A 244 9.38 -17.83 19.16
CA GLN A 244 9.95 -17.78 17.80
C GLN A 244 9.41 -18.87 16.86
N ASP A 245 8.99 -20.01 17.42
CA ASP A 245 8.46 -21.14 16.65
C ASP A 245 6.96 -21.02 16.32
N LYS A 246 6.28 -19.96 16.76
CA LYS A 246 4.83 -19.78 16.59
C LYS A 246 4.52 -18.54 15.72
N ALA A 247 3.53 -18.66 14.84
CA ALA A 247 3.00 -17.55 14.06
C ALA A 247 1.99 -16.76 14.92
N ILE A 248 2.50 -15.85 15.77
CA ILE A 248 1.66 -15.06 16.68
C ILE A 248 1.62 -13.60 16.22
N HIS A 249 0.41 -13.03 16.24
CA HIS A 249 0.23 -11.59 16.06
C HIS A 249 0.09 -10.92 17.42
N LEU A 250 1.12 -10.15 17.80
CA LEU A 250 1.19 -9.47 19.09
C LEU A 250 0.85 -7.99 18.89
N GLN A 251 -0.11 -7.49 19.64
CA GLN A 251 -0.33 -6.06 19.78
C GLN A 251 -0.12 -5.65 21.23
N CYS A 252 0.64 -4.59 21.47
CA CYS A 252 0.89 -4.10 22.82
C CYS A 252 0.59 -2.61 22.90
N LYS A 253 -0.11 -2.21 23.97
CA LYS A 253 -0.33 -0.81 24.29
C LYS A 253 0.01 -0.55 25.74
N VAL A 254 0.68 0.56 25.96
CA VAL A 254 0.93 1.13 27.28
C VAL A 254 0.17 2.45 27.37
N ILE A 255 -0.57 2.61 28.44
CA ILE A 255 -1.28 3.83 28.80
C ILE A 255 -0.94 4.21 30.24
N ARG A 256 -1.09 5.49 30.56
CA ARG A 256 -0.92 5.99 31.93
C ARG A 256 -2.02 5.42 32.84
N SER A 257 -1.65 5.03 34.06
CA SER A 257 -2.61 4.61 35.07
C SER A 257 -3.34 5.79 35.70
N ASP A 258 -4.59 5.53 36.12
CA ASP A 258 -5.48 6.53 36.74
C ASP A 258 -5.35 6.53 38.28
N ASP A 259 -4.79 5.47 38.86
CA ASP A 259 -4.70 5.23 40.32
C ASP A 259 -3.24 5.06 40.82
N ASP A 260 -2.27 5.44 39.98
CA ASP A 260 -0.83 5.28 40.20
C ASP A 260 -0.38 3.83 40.50
N GLN A 261 -1.19 2.83 40.18
CA GLN A 261 -0.82 1.41 40.23
C GLN A 261 -0.60 0.83 38.84
N ASN A 262 0.21 -0.22 38.77
CA ASN A 262 0.43 -0.95 37.53
C ASN A 262 -0.65 -2.02 37.34
N HIS A 263 -1.25 -2.05 36.15
CA HIS A 263 -2.22 -3.05 35.73
C HIS A 263 -1.83 -3.64 34.39
N PHE A 264 -2.13 -4.92 34.23
CA PHE A 264 -1.88 -5.66 33.01
C PHE A 264 -3.08 -6.52 32.65
N TRP A 265 -3.41 -6.54 31.36
CA TRP A 265 -4.37 -7.44 30.76
C TRP A 265 -3.76 -8.13 29.54
N LEU A 266 -4.00 -9.43 29.43
CA LEU A 266 -3.78 -10.21 28.23
C LEU A 266 -5.15 -10.58 27.66
N LEU A 267 -5.43 -10.09 26.47
CA LEU A 267 -6.67 -10.36 25.76
C LEU A 267 -6.37 -11.20 24.53
N ARG A 268 -7.32 -12.07 24.17
CA ARG A 268 -7.29 -12.88 22.95
C ARG A 268 -8.48 -12.53 22.07
N LYS A 269 -8.27 -12.47 20.76
CA LYS A 269 -9.37 -12.30 19.80
C LYS A 269 -10.19 -13.57 19.67
N LYS A 270 -11.51 -13.46 19.82
CA LYS A 270 -12.44 -14.56 19.61
C LYS A 270 -12.49 -14.93 18.12
N LYS A 271 -12.53 -16.23 17.84
CA LYS A 271 -12.69 -16.78 16.49
C LYS A 271 -14.14 -16.73 16.02
#